data_AF-A0A1I1Z988-F1
#
_entry.id   AF-A0A1I1Z988-F1
#
_cell.length_a   1.000
_cell.length_b   1.000
_cell.length_c   1.000
_cell.angle_alpha   90.00
_cell.angle_beta   90.00
_cell.angle_gamma   90.00
#
_symmetry.space_group_name_H-M   'P 1'
#
loop_
_entity.id
_entity.type
_entity.pdbx_description
1 polymer ?
#
loop_
_entity_poly.entity_id
_entity_poly.type
_entity_poly.pdbx_seq_one_letter_code
_entity_poly.pdbx_strand_id
1 'polypeptide(L)' 'MSKGLKIMLFWSLGFPVIITFLRIITDYFLGRDIELLSYSAVFLGIVAAGLIFAGPLNYFIPKSQEN' A
#
# COMPACT_ATOMS: atom_id res chain seq x y z
N MET A 1 17.61 -0.86 -9.35
CA MET A 1 16.20 -1.18 -9.67
C MET A 1 15.65 -0.20 -10.70
N SER A 2 14.87 -0.69 -11.66
CA SER A 2 14.17 0.15 -12.64
C SER A 2 13.16 1.08 -11.95
N LYS A 3 12.87 2.24 -12.58
CA LYS A 3 11.90 3.23 -12.07
C LYS A 3 10.52 2.59 -11.83
N GLY A 4 10.06 1.75 -12.77
CA GLY A 4 8.79 1.02 -12.65
C GLY A 4 8.75 0.04 -11.47
N LEU A 5 9.83 -0.71 -11.24
CA LEU A 5 9.90 -1.64 -10.11
C LEU A 5 9.89 -0.90 -8.76
N LYS A 6 10.56 0.27 -8.67
CA LYS A 6 10.48 1.11 -7.46
C LYS A 6 9.05 1.58 -7.19
N ILE A 7 8.35 2.04 -8.22
CA ILE A 7 6.95 2.49 -8.12
C ILE A 7 6.05 1.33 -7.68
N MET A 8 6.17 0.17 -8.32
CA MET A 8 5.36 -1.01 -7.98
C MET A 8 5.60 -1.47 -6.54
N LEU A 9 6.85 -1.56 -6.07
CA LEU A 9 7.14 -1.97 -4.69
C LEU A 9 6.65 -0.93 -3.66
N PHE A 10 6.76 0.36 -3.98
CA PHE A 10 6.25 1.40 -3.08
C PHE A 10 4.74 1.27 -2.91
N TRP A 11 3.99 1.17 -4.01
CA TRP A 11 2.52 1.07 -3.94
C TRP A 11 2.02 -0.27 -3.41
N SER A 12 2.75 -1.36 -3.65
CA SER A 12 2.33 -2.72 -3.24
C SER A 12 2.81 -3.14 -1.87
N LEU A 13 3.83 -2.49 -1.28
CA LEU A 13 4.38 -2.87 0.03
C LEU A 13 4.61 -1.67 0.93
N GLY A 14 5.32 -0.64 0.45
CA GLY A 14 5.63 0.55 1.27
C GLY A 14 4.38 1.24 1.79
N PHE A 15 3.44 1.54 0.90
CA PHE A 15 2.18 2.19 1.24
C PHE A 15 1.28 1.33 2.16
N PRO A 16 1.03 0.03 1.89
CA PRO A 16 0.32 -0.84 2.82
C PRO A 16 0.93 -0.91 4.23
N VAL A 17 2.25 -0.94 4.35
CA VAL A 17 2.94 -0.94 5.66
C VAL A 17 2.60 0.35 6.41
N ILE A 18 2.71 1.51 5.77
CA ILE A 18 2.38 2.81 6.37
C ILE A 18 0.93 2.83 6.87
N ILE A 19 -0.03 2.40 6.03
CA ILE A 19 -1.45 2.38 6.41
C ILE A 19 -1.69 1.42 7.58
N THR A 20 -1.05 0.25 7.59
CA THR A 20 -1.20 -0.73 8.67
C THR A 20 -0.67 -0.19 9.99
N PHE A 21 0.49 0.47 9.98
CA PHE A 21 1.02 1.14 11.18
C PHE A 21 0.11 2.26 11.68
N LEU A 22 -0.38 3.12 10.78
CA LEU A 22 -1.32 4.19 11.16
C LEU A 22 -2.59 3.63 11.78
N ARG A 23 -3.09 2.51 11.26
CA ARG A 23 -4.28 1.84 11.80
C ARG A 23 -4.03 1.29 13.20
N ILE A 24 -2.92 0.58 13.42
CA ILE A 24 -2.54 0.05 14.74
C ILE A 24 -2.40 1.18 15.77
N ILE A 25 -1.73 2.28 15.38
CA ILE A 25 -1.58 3.46 16.24
C ILE A 25 -2.95 4.05 16.58
N THR A 26 -3.84 4.16 15.59
CA THR A 26 -5.20 4.68 15.79
C THR A 26 -6.01 3.80 16.75
N ASP A 27 -5.99 2.49 16.54
CA ASP A 27 -6.73 1.55 17.38
C ASP A 27 -6.16 1.53 18.82
N TYR A 28 -4.84 1.70 18.99
CA TYR A 28 -4.22 1.90 20.30
C TYR A 28 -4.73 3.17 21.02
N PHE A 29 -4.75 4.32 20.34
CA PHE A 29 -5.26 5.57 20.94
C PHE A 29 -6.75 5.56 21.24
N LEU A 30 -7.53 4.78 20.48
CA LEU A 30 -8.97 4.62 20.68
C LEU A 30 -9.33 3.54 21.72
N GLY A 31 -8.33 2.87 22.31
CA GLY A 31 -8.56 1.80 23.30
C GLY A 31 -9.24 0.56 22.71
N ARG A 32 -9.06 0.30 21.40
CA ARG A 32 -9.60 -0.88 20.72
C ARG A 32 -8.64 -2.06 20.83
N ASP A 33 -9.19 -3.26 20.78
CA ASP A 33 -8.39 -4.48 20.81
C ASP A 33 -7.50 -4.61 19.56
N ILE A 34 -6.25 -5.00 19.79
CA ILE A 34 -5.25 -5.18 18.73
C ILE A 34 -5.44 -6.55 18.09
N GLU A 35 -6.27 -6.61 17.05
CA GLU A 35 -6.53 -7.84 16.29
C GLU A 35 -5.60 -7.99 15.08
N LEU A 36 -4.56 -8.83 15.22
CA LEU A 36 -3.58 -9.10 14.15
C LEU A 36 -4.21 -9.58 12.84
N LEU A 37 -5.27 -10.41 12.91
CA LEU A 37 -5.97 -10.90 11.73
C LEU A 37 -6.65 -9.75 10.97
N SER A 38 -7.27 -8.82 11.68
CA SER A 38 -7.93 -7.64 11.10
C SER A 38 -6.93 -6.74 10.36
N TYR A 39 -5.72 -6.57 10.92
CA TYR A 39 -4.64 -5.82 10.26
C TYR A 39 -4.10 -6.55 9.04
N SER A 40 -3.96 -7.88 9.11
CA SER A 40 -3.47 -8.68 7.99
C SER A 40 -4.42 -8.63 6.78
N ALA A 41 -5.74 -8.68 7.01
CA ALA A 41 -6.73 -8.60 5.94
C ALA A 41 -6.68 -7.23 5.23
N VAL A 42 -6.57 -6.14 6.00
CA VAL A 42 -6.42 -4.79 5.44
C VAL A 42 -5.10 -4.62 4.72
N PHE A 43 -4.00 -5.11 5.29
CA PHE A 43 -2.69 -5.09 4.64
C PHE A 43 -2.75 -5.79 3.29
N LEU A 44 -3.24 -7.03 3.24
CA LEU A 44 -3.34 -7.81 2.00
C LEU A 44 -4.27 -7.17 0.96
N GLY A 45 -5.38 -6.57 1.41
CA GLY A 45 -6.27 -5.81 0.52
C GLY A 45 -5.58 -4.63 -0.15
N ILE A 46 -4.81 -3.85 0.62
CA ILE A 46 -4.07 -2.70 0.09
C ILE A 46 -2.89 -3.15 -0.77
N VAL A 47 -2.19 -4.25 -0.41
CA VAL A 47 -1.14 -4.86 -1.24
C VAL A 47 -1.70 -5.24 -2.60
N ALA A 48 -2.84 -5.94 -2.64
CA ALA A 48 -3.49 -6.34 -3.89
C ALA A 48 -3.90 -5.11 -4.71
N ALA A 49 -4.48 -4.09 -4.08
CA ALA A 49 -4.84 -2.84 -4.75
C ALA A 49 -3.61 -2.09 -5.30
N GLY A 50 -2.52 -2.09 -4.54
CA GLY A 50 -1.24 -1.50 -4.89
C GLY A 50 -0.60 -2.18 -6.10
N LEU A 51 -0.65 -3.51 -6.14
CA LEU A 51 -0.05 -4.31 -7.20
C LEU A 51 -0.87 -4.26 -8.51
N ILE A 52 -2.19 -4.39 -8.40
CA ILE A 52 -3.08 -4.53 -9.56
C ILE A 52 -3.44 -3.18 -10.16
N PHE A 53 -3.64 -2.15 -9.32
CA PHE A 53 -4.13 -0.85 -9.77
C PHE A 53 -3.10 0.26 -9.59
N ALA A 54 -2.76 0.62 -8.35
CA ALA A 54 -2.04 1.87 -8.08
C ALA A 54 -0.62 1.89 -8.68
N GLY A 55 0.11 0.77 -8.61
CA GLY A 55 1.45 0.60 -9.15
C GLY A 55 1.49 0.78 -10.68
N PRO A 56 0.74 -0.03 -11.44
CA PRO A 56 0.61 0.14 -12.89
C PRO A 56 0.16 1.54 -13.29
N LEU A 57 -0.87 2.10 -12.62
CA LEU A 57 -1.39 3.43 -12.95
C LEU A 57 -0.32 4.52 -12.81
N ASN A 58 0.43 4.50 -11.69
CA ASN A 58 1.52 5.45 -11.43
C ASN A 58 2.75 5.23 -12.32
N TYR A 59 2.88 4.05 -12.95
CA TYR A 59 3.93 3.82 -13.94
C TYR A 59 3.50 4.30 -15.34
N PHE A 60 2.29 3.96 -15.78
CA PHE A 60 1.83 4.23 -17.14
C PHE A 60 1.42 5.68 -17.37
N ILE A 61 0.86 6.39 -16.38
CA ILE A 61 0.47 7.80 -16.56
C ILE A 61 1.68 8.67 -16.94
N PRO A 62 2.79 8.71 -16.17
CA PRO A 62 3.96 9.49 -16.56
C PRO A 62 4.57 8.99 -17.88
N LYS A 63 4.55 7.67 -18.10
CA LYS A 63 5.09 7.09 -19.33
C LYS A 63 4.32 7.53 -20.58
N SER A 64 3.01 7.73 -20.47
CA SER A 64 2.16 8.20 -21.58
C SER A 64 2.44 9.65 -21.98
N GLN A 65 3.01 10.45 -21.08
CA GLN A 65 3.38 11.85 -21.32
C GLN A 65 4.82 12.03 -21.82
N GLU A 66 5.61 10.95 -21.88
CA GLU A 66 6.94 10.93 -22.49
C GLU A 66 6.88 10.69 -24.02
N ASN A 67 5.68 10.46 -24.58
CA ASN A 67 5.40 10.34 -26.02
C ASN A 67 4.80 11.64 -26.56
#